data_AF-A0A969MET9-F1
#
_entry.id   AF-A0A969MET9-F1
#
_cell.length_a   1.000
_cell.length_b   1.000
_cell.length_c   1.000
_cell.angle_alpha   90.00
_cell.angle_beta   90.00
_cell.angle_gamma   90.00
#
_symmetry.space_group_name_H-M   'P 1'
#
loop_
_entity.id
_entity.type
_entity.pdbx_description
1 polymer ?
#
loop_
_entity_poly.entity_id
_entity_poly.type
_entity_poly.pdbx_seq_one_letter_code
_entity_poly.pdbx_strand_id
1 'polypeptide(L)'
;MPEVLSEPQFQIFTHPKTKVKTGRIYFSALYLTDYYETVAQWLQRQEIIFSEADLKHYSDGSFRLYFRTSNSLLSEYLQLIKPLTGGKQ
;
A
#
# COMPACT_ATOMS: atom_id res chain seq x y z
N MET A 1 22.50 9.36 4.58
CA MET A 1 21.20 9.36 5.29
C MET A 1 20.24 8.62 4.39
N PRO A 2 19.56 7.55 4.84
CA PRO A 2 18.54 6.91 4.01
C PRO A 2 17.45 7.94 3.73
N GLU A 3 17.12 8.14 2.45
CA GLU A 3 15.97 8.93 2.05
C GLU A 3 14.75 8.36 2.76
N VAL A 4 14.21 9.10 3.72
CA VAL A 4 13.01 8.70 4.42
C VAL A 4 11.86 8.88 3.46
N LEU A 5 11.32 7.78 2.97
CA LEU A 5 10.27 7.77 1.96
C LEU A 5 8.99 8.37 2.57
N SER A 6 8.61 9.54 2.06
CA SER A 6 7.41 10.27 2.44
C SER A 6 6.12 9.65 1.90
N GLU A 7 6.23 8.77 0.89
CA GLU A 7 5.10 8.08 0.27
C GLU A 7 5.31 6.55 0.27
N PRO A 8 4.23 5.76 0.33
CA PRO A 8 4.31 4.31 0.21
C PRO A 8 4.88 3.88 -1.14
N GLN A 9 5.80 2.92 -1.17
CA GLN A 9 6.35 2.45 -2.43
C GLN A 9 5.42 1.41 -3.07
N PHE A 10 4.88 1.74 -4.25
CA PHE A 10 3.95 0.88 -4.97
C PHE A 10 4.59 0.20 -6.19
N GLN A 11 4.28 -1.08 -6.36
CA GLN A 11 4.69 -1.89 -7.52
C GLN A 11 3.56 -2.84 -7.94
N ILE A 12 3.51 -3.17 -9.23
CA ILE A 12 2.58 -4.17 -9.77
C ILE A 12 3.37 -5.38 -10.26
N PHE A 13 3.06 -6.56 -9.71
CA PHE A 13 3.58 -7.83 -10.16
C PHE A 13 2.55 -8.51 -11.06
N THR A 14 2.97 -8.94 -12.24
CA THR A 14 2.12 -9.74 -13.13
C THR A 14 2.64 -11.16 -13.14
N HIS A 15 1.81 -12.12 -12.73
CA HIS A 15 2.17 -13.52 -12.78
C HIS A 15 2.38 -13.93 -14.25
N PRO A 16 3.54 -14.51 -14.62
CA PRO A 16 3.92 -14.68 -16.03
C PRO A 16 2.98 -15.59 -16.82
N LYS A 17 2.43 -16.65 -16.18
CA LYS A 17 1.52 -17.62 -16.80
C LYS A 17 0.05 -17.19 -16.74
N THR A 18 -0.51 -17.05 -15.53
CA THR A 18 -1.93 -16.71 -15.31
C THR A 18 -2.31 -15.25 -15.61
N LYS A 19 -1.33 -14.37 -15.84
CA LYS A 19 -1.52 -12.91 -16.01
C LYS A 19 -2.21 -12.19 -14.86
N VAL A 20 -2.44 -12.87 -13.74
CA VAL A 20 -2.98 -12.27 -12.51
C VAL A 20 -2.04 -11.18 -12.05
N LYS A 21 -2.59 -9.99 -11.80
CA LYS A 21 -1.85 -8.84 -11.27
C LYS A 21 -1.99 -8.78 -9.77
N THR A 22 -0.89 -8.48 -9.08
CA THR A 22 -0.81 -8.32 -7.62
C THR A 22 -0.15 -6.98 -7.34
N GLY A 23 -0.78 -6.15 -6.52
CA GLY A 23 -0.18 -4.93 -6.01
C GLY A 23 0.76 -5.25 -4.85
N ARG A 24 1.86 -4.51 -4.75
CA ARG A 24 2.75 -4.52 -3.61
C ARG A 24 2.93 -3.10 -3.12
N ILE A 25 2.64 -2.85 -1.86
CA ILE A 25 2.87 -1.55 -1.22
C ILE A 25 3.78 -1.76 -0.01
N TYR A 26 4.83 -0.95 0.09
CA TYR A 26 5.62 -0.82 1.30
C TYR A 26 5.22 0.46 2.04
N PHE A 27 4.81 0.32 3.28
CA PHE A 27 4.44 1.40 4.19
C PHE A 27 5.57 1.60 5.20
N SER A 28 6.26 2.74 5.12
CA SER A 28 7.31 3.08 6.09
C SER A 28 6.70 3.35 7.47
N ALA A 29 7.47 3.10 8.53
CA ALA A 29 7.01 3.38 9.89
C ALA A 29 6.65 4.86 10.08
N LEU A 30 7.43 5.77 9.48
CA LEU A 30 7.14 7.21 9.53
C LEU A 30 5.80 7.53 8.86
N TYR A 31 5.55 6.99 7.66
CA TYR A 31 4.29 7.20 6.97
C TYR A 31 3.09 6.70 7.79
N LEU A 32 3.25 5.57 8.46
CA LEU A 32 2.21 5.00 9.31
C LEU A 32 1.92 5.87 10.53
N THR A 33 2.91 6.55 11.10
CA THR A 33 2.70 7.49 12.22
C THR A 33 1.71 8.60 11.83
N ASP A 34 1.84 9.14 10.62
CA ASP A 34 1.04 10.30 10.19
C ASP A 34 -0.30 9.90 9.55
N TYR A 35 -0.38 8.69 8.96
CA TYR A 35 -1.51 8.27 8.13
C TYR A 35 -2.14 6.93 8.54
N TYR A 36 -1.92 6.50 9.79
CA TYR A 36 -2.44 5.23 10.31
C TYR A 36 -3.92 5.01 10.00
N GLU A 37 -4.77 6.00 10.31
CA GLU A 37 -6.23 5.89 10.11
C GLU A 37 -6.60 5.72 8.64
N THR A 38 -6.00 6.52 7.75
CA THR A 38 -6.20 6.42 6.30
C THR A 38 -5.81 5.05 5.78
N VAL A 39 -4.66 4.52 6.22
CA VAL A 39 -4.18 3.19 5.83
C VAL A 39 -5.11 2.11 6.38
N ALA A 40 -5.50 2.18 7.65
CA ALA A 40 -6.39 1.22 8.28
C ALA A 40 -7.77 1.18 7.59
N GLN A 41 -8.36 2.34 7.30
CA GLN A 41 -9.62 2.44 6.55
C GLN A 41 -9.48 1.87 5.14
N TRP A 42 -8.38 2.16 4.45
CA TRP A 42 -8.14 1.62 3.11
C TRP A 42 -8.00 0.09 3.13
N LEU A 43 -7.32 -0.48 4.14
CA LEU A 43 -7.18 -1.92 4.32
C LEU A 43 -8.49 -2.64 4.67
N GLN A 44 -9.44 -1.95 5.30
CA GLN A 44 -10.75 -2.53 5.67
C GLN A 44 -11.75 -2.59 4.50
N ARG A 45 -11.41 -1.98 3.36
CA ARG A 45 -12.27 -1.99 2.17
C ARG A 45 -12.35 -3.38 1.56
N GLN A 46 -13.57 -3.81 1.19
CA GLN A 46 -13.83 -5.12 0.62
C GLN A 46 -13.14 -5.32 -0.75
N GLU A 47 -12.80 -4.23 -1.44
CA GLU A 47 -12.10 -4.28 -2.72
C GLU A 47 -10.60 -4.62 -2.56
N ILE A 48 -10.04 -4.52 -1.34
CA ILE A 48 -8.64 -4.80 -1.05
C ILE A 48 -8.53 -6.20 -0.45
N ILE A 49 -8.15 -7.17 -1.29
CA ILE A 49 -8.15 -8.59 -0.96
C ILE A 49 -6.73 -9.05 -0.64
N PHE A 50 -6.50 -9.45 0.61
CA PHE A 50 -5.24 -10.01 1.10
C PHE A 50 -5.48 -10.95 2.27
N SER A 51 -4.44 -11.70 2.63
CA SER A 51 -4.40 -12.61 3.78
C SER A 51 -3.18 -12.33 4.65
N GLU A 52 -3.05 -13.02 5.78
CA GLU A 52 -1.89 -12.86 6.67
C GLU A 52 -0.56 -13.18 5.97
N ALA A 53 -0.55 -14.16 5.07
CA ALA A 53 0.64 -14.52 4.29
C ALA A 53 1.08 -13.42 3.30
N ASP A 54 0.18 -12.51 2.97
CA ASP A 54 0.45 -11.37 2.09
C ASP A 54 1.03 -10.16 2.85
N LEU A 55 1.19 -10.27 4.17
CA LEU A 55 1.80 -9.25 5.01
C LEU A 55 3.22 -9.65 5.40
N LYS A 56 4.15 -8.71 5.25
CA LYS A 56 5.49 -8.81 5.82
C LYS A 56 5.75 -7.63 6.73
N HIS A 57 5.78 -7.88 8.02
CA HIS A 57 6.17 -6.91 9.04
C HIS A 57 7.70 -6.84 9.16
N TYR A 58 8.19 -5.65 9.51
CA TYR A 58 9.59 -5.39 9.79
C TYR A 58 9.76 -4.88 11.22
N SER A 59 10.96 -5.02 11.78
CA SER A 59 11.26 -4.70 13.18
C SER A 59 11.16 -3.21 13.50
N ASP A 60 11.18 -2.34 12.49
CA ASP A 60 11.05 -0.89 12.63
C ASP A 60 9.59 -0.42 12.66
N GLY A 61 8.61 -1.34 12.62
CA GLY A 61 7.19 -1.02 12.57
C GLY A 61 6.65 -0.73 11.17
N SER A 62 7.51 -0.75 10.15
CA SER A 62 7.06 -0.74 8.76
C SER A 62 6.45 -2.09 8.37
N PHE A 63 5.65 -2.10 7.32
CA PHE A 63 5.18 -3.35 6.74
C PHE A 63 5.05 -3.26 5.22
N ARG A 64 5.04 -4.43 4.60
CA ARG A 64 4.78 -4.60 3.18
C ARG A 64 3.55 -5.46 3.00
N LEU A 65 2.66 -4.98 2.15
CA LEU A 65 1.43 -5.65 1.76
C LEU A 65 1.55 -6.13 0.31
N TYR A 66 1.09 -7.35 0.07
CA TYR A 66 0.68 -7.82 -1.23
C TYR A 66 -0.85 -7.87 -1.26
N PHE A 67 -1.48 -7.38 -2.32
CA PHE A 67 -2.93 -7.36 -2.39
C PHE A 67 -3.44 -7.54 -3.81
N ARG A 68 -4.68 -7.99 -3.89
CA ARG A 68 -5.45 -8.10 -5.13
C ARG A 68 -6.68 -7.22 -5.00
N THR A 69 -7.24 -6.84 -6.13
CA THR A 69 -8.48 -6.07 -6.20
C THR A 69 -9.17 -6.35 -7.52
N SER A 70 -10.49 -6.24 -7.55
CA SER A 70 -11.27 -6.22 -8.79
C SER A 70 -11.11 -4.91 -9.57
N ASN A 71 -10.63 -3.86 -8.91
CA ASN A 71 -10.40 -2.55 -9.50
C ASN A 71 -9.02 -2.46 -10.17
N SER A 72 -8.68 -1.27 -10.67
CA SER A 72 -7.31 -1.00 -11.11
C SER A 72 -6.39 -0.83 -9.90
N LEU A 73 -5.34 -1.65 -9.82
CA LEU A 73 -4.31 -1.55 -8.76
C LEU A 73 -3.71 -0.14 -8.66
N LEU A 74 -3.48 0.52 -9.80
CA LEU A 74 -2.95 1.89 -9.82
C LEU A 74 -3.97 2.88 -9.26
N SER A 75 -5.24 2.72 -9.58
CA SER A 75 -6.30 3.59 -9.07
C SER A 75 -6.47 3.44 -7.56
N GLU A 76 -6.38 2.22 -7.03
CA GLU A 76 -6.43 1.96 -5.59
C GLU A 76 -5.25 2.61 -4.85
N TYR A 77 -4.05 2.51 -5.42
CA TYR A 77 -2.87 3.19 -4.89
C TYR A 77 -3.04 4.72 -4.92
N LEU A 78 -3.48 5.28 -6.05
CA LEU A 78 -3.71 6.73 -6.17
C LEU A 78 -4.75 7.23 -5.16
N GLN A 79 -5.81 6.46 -4.91
CA GLN A 79 -6.83 6.80 -3.91
C GLN A 79 -6.24 6.84 -2.49
N LEU A 80 -5.37 5.87 -2.15
CA LEU A 80 -4.67 5.81 -0.87
C LEU A 80 -3.78 7.05 -0.64
N ILE A 81 -3.07 7.51 -1.67
CA ILE A 81 -2.16 8.67 -1.56
C ILE A 81 -2.82 10.02 -1.87
N LYS A 82 -4.07 10.04 -2.37
CA LYS A 82 -4.77 11.27 -2.74
C LYS A 82 -4.90 12.30 -1.61
N PRO A 83 -5.16 11.92 -0.33
CA PRO A 83 -5.15 12.88 0.78
C PRO A 83 -3.82 13.63 0.91
N LEU A 84 -2.70 13.05 0.46
CA LEU A 84 -1.37 13.66 0.49
C LEU A 84 -1.21 14.77 -0.56
N THR A 85 -1.81 14.59 -1.74
CA THR A 85 -1.66 15.52 -2.87
C THR A 85 -2.57 16.75 -2.80
N GLY A 86 -3.53 16.77 -1.87
CA GLY A 86 -4.46 17.89 -1.64
C GLY A 86 -4.08 18.81 -0.48
N GLY A 87 -3.06 18.46 0.31
CA GLY A 87 -2.67 19.15 1.53
C GLY A 87 -1.32 19.85 1.42
N LYS A 88 -1.20 20.82 0.51
CA LYS A 88 -0.33 21.98 0.72
C LYS A 88 -1.24 23.19 0.86
N GLN A 89 -1.61 23.52 2.10
CA GLN A 89 -1.93 24.89 2.49
C GLN A 89 -0.93 25.30 3.55
#